data_AF-A0A820E4W4-F1
#
_entry.id   AF-A0A820E4W4-F1
#
_cell.length_a   1.000
_cell.length_b   1.000
_cell.length_c   1.000
_cell.angle_alpha   90.00
_cell.angle_beta   90.00
_cell.angle_gamma   90.00
#
_symmetry.space_group_name_H-M   'P 1'
#
loop_
_entity.id
_entity.type
_entity.pdbx_description
1 polymer ?
#
loop_
_entity_poly.entity_id
_entity_poly.type
_entity_poly.pdbx_seq_one_letter_code
_entity_poly.pdbx_strand_id
1 'polypeptide(L)'
;MNSLESLHISDTPSDILIPVLIKLAGLPRLFSLSICTFKTFKHLHEIYQLILALPNLKSSKISGYSNKSLIQLPMATNEQRSTIEYFSTDHHLTLKQLVAFLSYTPQLRRLYHAHTDLDTNFCGKF
;
A
#
# COMPACT_ATOMS: atom_id res chain seq x y z
N MET A 1 13.81 9.29 22.75
CA MET A 1 12.78 9.39 21.69
C MET A 1 13.31 8.71 20.44
N ASN A 2 12.49 7.91 19.76
CA ASN A 2 12.90 7.22 18.54
C ASN A 2 12.96 8.23 17.36
N SER A 3 14.09 8.25 16.64
CA SER A 3 14.37 9.17 15.52
C SER A 3 14.34 8.46 14.16
N LEU A 4 13.78 7.26 14.07
CA LEU A 4 13.72 6.50 12.82
C LEU A 4 12.80 7.21 11.82
N GLU A 5 13.36 7.59 10.67
CA GLU A 5 12.65 8.32 9.62
C GLU A 5 12.34 7.48 8.38
N SER A 6 13.20 6.50 8.10
CA SER A 6 13.05 5.59 6.98
C SER A 6 13.34 4.17 7.43
N LEU A 7 12.52 3.23 6.96
CA LEU A 7 12.72 1.81 7.20
C LEU A 7 12.61 1.04 5.89
N HIS A 8 13.64 0.25 5.61
CA HIS A 8 13.63 -0.72 4.52
C HIS A 8 13.61 -2.13 5.10
N ILE A 9 12.64 -2.93 4.67
CA ILE A 9 12.44 -4.32 5.06
C ILE A 9 12.54 -5.16 3.79
N SER A 10 13.56 -6.02 3.72
CA SER A 10 13.75 -6.97 2.62
C SER A 10 13.62 -8.41 3.10
N ASP A 11 13.24 -9.31 2.20
CA ASP A 11 13.30 -10.77 2.34
C ASP A 11 12.62 -11.35 3.58
N THR A 12 11.65 -10.59 4.09
CA THR A 12 10.92 -10.91 5.29
C THR A 12 9.67 -11.72 4.95
N PRO A 13 9.41 -12.85 5.64
CA PRO A 13 8.15 -13.57 5.50
C PRO A 13 6.96 -12.66 5.77
N SER A 14 5.92 -12.72 4.94
CA SER A 14 4.75 -11.85 5.09
C SER A 14 4.03 -12.03 6.43
N ASP A 15 4.12 -13.22 7.02
CA ASP A 15 3.51 -13.57 8.32
C ASP A 15 4.02 -12.70 9.48
N ILE A 16 5.24 -12.15 9.40
CA ILE A 16 5.80 -11.29 10.46
C ILE A 16 5.69 -9.79 10.16
N LEU A 17 5.21 -9.42 8.97
CA LEU A 17 5.09 -8.00 8.59
C LEU A 17 3.97 -7.30 9.36
N ILE A 18 2.83 -7.94 9.56
CA ILE A 18 1.69 -7.39 10.31
C ILE A 18 2.12 -6.91 11.72
N PRO A 19 2.72 -7.76 12.59
CA PRO A 19 3.12 -7.30 13.92
C PRO A 19 4.20 -6.22 13.88
N VAL A 20 5.03 -6.16 12.84
CA VAL A 20 6.00 -5.08 12.64
C VAL A 20 5.26 -3.78 12.31
N LEU A 21 4.37 -3.78 11.32
CA LEU A 21 3.59 -2.61 10.89
C LEU A 21 2.78 -1.99 12.04
N ILE A 22 2.17 -2.81 12.90
CA ILE A 22 1.46 -2.34 14.09
C ILE A 22 2.39 -1.53 15.01
N LYS A 23 3.64 -1.98 15.21
CA LYS A 23 4.63 -1.25 16.02
C LYS A 23 5.10 0.04 15.34
N LEU A 24 5.16 0.06 14.01
CA LEU A 24 5.57 1.26 13.26
C LEU A 24 4.57 2.42 13.39
N ALA A 25 3.29 2.14 13.67
CA ALA A 25 2.28 3.17 13.89
C ALA A 25 2.62 4.10 15.07
N GLY A 26 3.38 3.59 16.05
CA GLY A 26 3.85 4.37 17.20
C GLY A 26 5.11 5.21 16.92
N LEU A 27 5.66 5.20 15.70
CA LEU A 27 6.87 5.94 15.35
C LEU A 27 6.52 7.33 14.81
N PRO A 28 6.71 8.41 15.59
CA PRO A 28 6.23 9.74 15.23
C PRO A 28 7.01 10.37 14.06
N ARG A 29 8.17 9.82 13.71
CA ARG A 29 9.05 10.35 12.65
C ARG A 29 9.18 9.45 11.45
N LEU A 30 8.50 8.29 11.41
CA LEU A 30 8.61 7.40 10.27
C LEU A 30 7.89 8.00 9.05
N PHE A 31 8.66 8.55 8.13
CA PHE A 31 8.18 9.21 6.92
C PHE A 31 8.27 8.32 5.69
N SER A 32 9.15 7.32 5.70
CA SER A 32 9.37 6.43 4.55
C SER A 32 9.40 4.96 4.96
N LEU A 33 8.68 4.13 4.20
CA LEU A 33 8.65 2.69 4.39
C LEU A 33 8.83 2.01 3.04
N SER A 34 9.76 1.06 2.97
CA SER A 34 9.96 0.23 1.80
C SER A 34 9.95 -1.23 2.22
N ILE A 35 9.06 -2.02 1.63
CA ILE A 35 8.95 -3.46 1.87
C ILE A 35 9.18 -4.17 0.55
N CYS A 36 10.17 -5.04 0.50
CA CYS A 36 10.48 -5.87 -0.66
C CYS A 36 10.56 -7.34 -0.24
N THR A 37 9.86 -8.23 -0.92
CA THR A 37 9.94 -9.66 -0.62
C THR A 37 9.84 -10.51 -1.87
N PHE A 38 10.72 -11.50 -1.98
CA PHE A 38 10.62 -12.53 -3.03
C PHE A 38 9.62 -13.65 -2.68
N LYS A 39 8.92 -13.54 -1.54
CA LYS A 39 7.89 -14.50 -1.10
C LYS A 39 6.51 -13.94 -1.38
N THR A 40 5.53 -14.83 -1.54
CA THR A 40 4.14 -14.43 -1.74
C THR A 40 3.57 -13.75 -0.48
N PHE A 41 2.89 -12.63 -0.65
CA PHE A 41 2.10 -12.01 0.41
C PHE A 41 0.81 -12.81 0.67
N LYS A 42 0.67 -13.39 1.87
CA LYS A 42 -0.56 -14.10 2.26
C LYS A 42 -1.69 -13.15 2.67
N HIS A 43 -1.36 -12.07 3.36
CA HIS A 43 -2.30 -11.11 3.94
C HIS A 43 -2.16 -9.71 3.32
N LEU A 44 -2.08 -9.66 1.98
CA LEU A 44 -1.76 -8.44 1.26
C LEU A 44 -2.72 -7.29 1.57
N HIS A 45 -4.03 -7.56 1.64
CA HIS A 45 -5.02 -6.53 1.94
C HIS A 45 -4.78 -5.85 3.30
N GLU A 46 -4.45 -6.64 4.33
CA GLU A 46 -4.23 -6.17 5.70
C GLU A 46 -2.94 -5.35 5.78
N ILE A 47 -1.90 -5.78 5.07
CA ILE A 47 -0.65 -5.03 4.94
C ILE A 47 -0.91 -3.65 4.34
N TYR A 48 -1.71 -3.55 3.28
CA TYR A 48 -2.07 -2.25 2.70
C TYR A 48 -2.84 -1.36 3.66
N GLN A 49 -3.84 -1.91 4.37
CA GLN A 49 -4.62 -1.16 5.35
C GLN A 49 -3.73 -0.60 6.46
N LEU A 50 -2.80 -1.41 6.99
CA LEU A 50 -1.87 -0.98 8.02
C LEU A 50 -0.91 0.10 7.51
N ILE A 51 -0.36 -0.05 6.30
CA ILE A 51 0.51 0.97 5.70
C ILE A 51 -0.23 2.30 5.52
N LEU A 52 -1.46 2.25 5.00
CA LEU A 52 -2.29 3.44 4.80
C LEU A 52 -2.62 4.15 6.12
N ALA A 53 -2.73 3.40 7.22
CA ALA A 53 -3.02 3.93 8.55
C ALA A 53 -1.78 4.48 9.30
N LEU A 54 -0.57 4.41 8.73
CA LEU A 54 0.63 4.95 9.37
C LEU A 54 0.58 6.50 9.38
N PRO A 55 0.58 7.15 10.57
CA PRO A 55 0.09 8.53 10.72
C PRO A 55 0.99 9.60 10.10
N ASN A 56 2.29 9.32 9.94
CA ASN A 56 3.26 10.28 9.41
C ASN A 56 3.88 9.81 8.09
N LEU A 57 3.42 8.69 7.53
CA LEU A 57 4.05 8.11 6.37
C LEU A 57 3.80 8.95 5.12
N LYS A 58 4.87 9.41 4.47
CA LYS A 58 4.84 10.24 3.26
C LYS A 58 5.18 9.45 2.01
N SER A 59 6.05 8.46 2.15
CA SER A 59 6.49 7.62 1.04
C SER A 59 6.38 6.15 1.40
N SER A 60 5.71 5.39 0.55
CA SER A 60 5.63 3.93 0.69
C SER A 60 5.95 3.24 -0.63
N LYS A 61 6.82 2.23 -0.55
CA LYS A 61 7.09 1.30 -1.63
C LYS A 61 6.84 -0.11 -1.14
N ILE A 62 6.01 -0.85 -1.87
CA ILE A 62 5.80 -2.28 -1.60
C ILE A 62 6.07 -3.06 -2.88
N SER A 63 6.90 -4.08 -2.80
CA SER A 63 7.21 -4.94 -3.95
C SER A 63 7.28 -6.40 -3.55
N GLY A 64 6.76 -7.27 -4.41
CA GLY A 64 6.82 -8.71 -4.22
C GLY A 64 5.75 -9.48 -4.96
N TYR A 65 5.71 -10.80 -4.73
CA TYR A 65 4.70 -11.62 -5.36
C TYR A 65 3.36 -11.49 -4.63
N SER A 66 2.33 -11.05 -5.35
CA SER A 66 0.95 -11.20 -4.94
C SER A 66 0.36 -12.41 -5.66
N ASN A 67 -0.31 -13.31 -4.94
CA ASN A 67 -1.31 -14.13 -5.61
C ASN A 67 -2.33 -13.17 -6.26
N LYS A 68 -3.08 -13.61 -7.28
CA LYS A 68 -4.17 -12.82 -7.89
C LYS A 68 -5.31 -12.47 -6.90
N SER A 69 -5.07 -12.58 -5.60
CA SER A 69 -5.89 -12.03 -4.53
C SER A 69 -6.04 -10.53 -4.73
N LEU A 70 -7.24 -10.15 -5.10
CA LEU A 70 -7.68 -8.78 -5.17
C LEU A 70 -7.49 -8.12 -3.79
N ILE A 71 -6.72 -7.03 -3.75
CA ILE A 71 -6.73 -6.12 -2.61
C ILE A 71 -8.17 -5.64 -2.39
N GLN A 72 -8.77 -5.99 -1.26
CA GLN A 72 -10.10 -5.53 -0.89
C GLN A 72 -9.96 -4.32 0.04
N LEU A 73 -9.94 -3.13 -0.55
CA LEU A 73 -10.06 -1.87 0.19
C LEU A 73 -11.47 -1.33 -0.01
N PRO A 74 -12.28 -1.15 1.05
CA PRO A 74 -13.52 -0.38 0.93
C PRO A 74 -13.19 1.09 0.67
N MET A 75 -14.14 1.90 0.22
CA MET A 75 -13.93 3.35 0.11
C MET A 75 -13.62 3.95 1.48
N ALA A 76 -12.64 4.85 1.54
CA ALA A 76 -12.22 5.48 2.79
C ALA A 76 -13.30 6.42 3.33
N THR A 77 -13.49 6.41 4.66
CA THR A 77 -14.17 7.50 5.36
C THR A 77 -13.21 8.68 5.60
N ASN A 78 -13.73 9.86 5.97
CA ASN A 78 -12.89 11.05 6.19
C ASN A 78 -11.79 10.83 7.25
N GLU A 79 -12.02 9.94 8.22
CA GLU A 79 -11.08 9.63 9.30
C GLU A 79 -9.96 8.66 8.89
N GLN A 80 -10.07 8.02 7.73
CA GLN A 80 -9.13 6.98 7.26
C GLN A 80 -8.11 7.51 6.25
N ARG A 81 -8.04 8.84 6.06
CA ARG A 81 -7.17 9.43 5.05
C ARG A 81 -5.71 9.33 5.47
N SER A 82 -4.93 8.69 4.61
CA SER A 82 -3.49 8.55 4.71
C SER A 82 -2.76 9.84 4.34
N THR A 83 -1.57 10.04 4.92
CA THR A 83 -0.67 11.16 4.62
C THR A 83 0.28 10.88 3.45
N ILE A 84 0.17 9.72 2.81
CA ILE A 84 1.06 9.29 1.74
C ILE A 84 0.96 10.23 0.54
N GLU A 85 2.12 10.72 0.12
CA GLU A 85 2.31 11.60 -1.05
C GLU A 85 2.95 10.83 -2.22
N TYR A 86 3.72 9.78 -1.93
CA TYR A 86 4.44 8.96 -2.90
C TYR A 86 4.16 7.49 -2.66
N PHE A 87 3.56 6.80 -3.63
CA PHE A 87 3.29 5.38 -3.54
C PHE A 87 3.85 4.63 -4.74
N SER A 88 4.47 3.47 -4.49
CA SER A 88 4.96 2.58 -5.54
C SER A 88 4.62 1.12 -5.23
N THR A 89 4.09 0.42 -6.23
CA THR A 89 3.78 -1.01 -6.16
C THR A 89 3.95 -1.73 -7.49
N ASP A 90 4.45 -2.96 -7.45
CA ASP A 90 4.46 -3.90 -8.58
C ASP A 90 3.26 -4.86 -8.58
N HIS A 91 2.55 -4.96 -7.45
CA HIS A 91 1.30 -5.74 -7.36
C HIS A 91 0.25 -5.26 -8.35
N HIS A 92 -0.52 -6.22 -8.87
CA HIS A 92 -1.63 -5.97 -9.79
C HIS A 92 -2.82 -5.31 -9.08
N LEU A 93 -3.36 -4.24 -9.66
CA LEU A 93 -4.55 -3.54 -9.17
C LEU A 93 -5.57 -3.38 -10.30
N THR A 94 -6.81 -3.75 -10.05
CA THR A 94 -7.92 -3.36 -10.94
C THR A 94 -8.22 -1.87 -10.80
N LEU A 95 -8.89 -1.29 -11.80
CA LEU A 95 -9.30 0.12 -11.73
C LEU A 95 -10.15 0.43 -10.49
N LYS A 96 -11.05 -0.49 -10.10
CA LYS A 96 -11.87 -0.34 -8.89
C LYS A 96 -11.01 -0.24 -7.62
N GLN A 97 -9.95 -1.05 -7.54
CA GLN A 97 -9.02 -1.04 -6.40
C GLN A 97 -8.15 0.20 -6.40
N LEU A 98 -7.74 0.66 -7.57
CA LEU A 98 -7.02 1.91 -7.71
C LEU A 98 -7.88 3.09 -7.22
N VAL A 99 -9.15 3.17 -7.63
CA VAL A 99 -10.09 4.19 -7.15
C VAL A 99 -10.26 4.12 -5.63
N ALA A 100 -10.43 2.91 -5.08
CA ALA A 100 -10.51 2.72 -3.64
C ALA A 100 -9.24 3.21 -2.94
N PHE A 101 -8.05 2.84 -3.43
CA PHE A 101 -6.76 3.29 -2.90
C PHE A 101 -6.65 4.82 -2.91
N LEU A 102 -6.97 5.46 -4.05
CA LEU A 102 -6.94 6.92 -4.18
C LEU A 102 -7.87 7.62 -3.19
N SER A 103 -8.98 6.99 -2.78
CA SER A 103 -9.86 7.53 -1.75
C SER A 103 -9.19 7.64 -0.36
N TYR A 104 -8.23 6.76 -0.05
CA TYR A 104 -7.42 6.85 1.17
C TYR A 104 -6.31 7.89 1.05
N THR A 105 -5.80 8.19 -0.14
CA THR A 105 -4.59 9.00 -0.33
C THR A 105 -4.88 10.32 -1.06
N PRO A 106 -5.66 11.24 -0.48
CA PRO A 106 -6.01 12.49 -1.17
C PRO A 106 -4.82 13.44 -1.36
N GLN A 107 -3.71 13.21 -0.66
CA GLN A 107 -2.47 13.98 -0.79
C GLN A 107 -1.49 13.34 -1.81
N LEU A 108 -1.87 12.24 -2.47
CA LEU A 108 -0.98 11.52 -3.37
C LEU A 108 -0.58 12.40 -4.56
N ARG A 109 0.73 12.58 -4.73
CA ARG A 109 1.32 13.37 -5.82
C ARG A 109 1.94 12.48 -6.88
N ARG A 110 2.43 11.31 -6.49
CA ARG A 110 3.03 10.34 -7.41
C ARG A 110 2.57 8.94 -7.08
N LEU A 111 2.08 8.26 -8.11
CA LEU A 111 1.75 6.85 -8.09
C LEU A 111 2.57 6.15 -9.16
N TYR A 112 3.39 5.19 -8.74
CA TYR A 112 4.07 4.29 -9.65
C TYR A 112 3.45 2.90 -9.52
N HIS A 113 2.81 2.45 -10.59
CA HIS A 113 2.14 1.17 -10.63
C HIS A 113 2.50 0.47 -11.93
N ALA A 114 3.04 -0.74 -11.83
CA ALA A 114 3.65 -1.43 -12.97
C ALA A 114 2.63 -2.10 -13.91
N HIS A 115 1.40 -2.42 -13.44
CA HIS A 115 0.46 -3.24 -14.20
C HIS A 115 -1.01 -2.91 -13.91
N THR A 116 -1.66 -2.14 -14.80
CA THR A 116 -3.12 -2.04 -14.86
C THR A 116 -3.65 -2.98 -15.93
N ASP A 117 -4.48 -3.97 -15.55
CA ASP A 117 -5.38 -4.59 -16.54
C ASP A 117 -6.36 -3.52 -17.04
N LEU A 118 -6.31 -3.22 -18.33
CA LEU A 118 -7.45 -2.64 -19.01
C LEU A 118 -8.50 -3.76 -19.03
N ASP A 119 -9.52 -3.67 -18.18
CA ASP A 119 -10.73 -4.47 -18.35
C ASP A 119 -11.20 -4.25 -19.80
N THR A 120 -10.96 -5.23 -20.68
CA THR A 120 -11.26 -5.18 -22.12
C THR A 120 -12.77 -5.18 -22.42
N ASN A 121 -13.61 -4.79 -21.47
CA ASN A 121 -15.07 -4.80 -21.57
C ASN A 121 -15.73 -3.41 -21.47
N PHE A 122 -14.97 -2.30 -21.43
CA PHE A 122 -15.56 -0.94 -21.43
C PHE A 122 -15.61 -0.25 -22.79
N CYS A 123 -15.19 -0.91 -23.88
CA CYS A 123 -15.34 -0.37 -25.23
C CYS A 123 -16.28 -1.26 -26.05
N GLY A 124 -17.59 -1.06 -25.87
CA GLY A 124 -18.60 -1.78 -26.64
C GLY A 124 -20.01 -1.20 -26.45
N LYS A 125 -20.45 -0.48 -27.49
CA LYS A 125 -21.82 0.00 -27.80
C LYS A 125 -22.22 1.37 -27.20
N PHE A 126 -21.95 2.41 -27.98
CA PHE A 126 -22.99 3.38 -28.35
C PHE A 126 -23.37 3.12 -29.81
#